data_AF-A0A5C7UB61-F1
#
_entry.id   AF-A0A5C7UB61-F1
#
_cell.length_a   1.000
_cell.length_b   1.000
_cell.length_c   1.000
_cell.angle_alpha   90.00
_cell.angle_beta   90.00
_cell.angle_gamma   90.00
#
_symmetry.space_group_name_H-M   'P 1'
#
loop_
_entity.id
_entity.type
_entity.pdbx_description
1 polymer ?
#
loop_
_entity_poly.entity_id
_entity_poly.type
_entity_poly.pdbx_seq_one_letter_code
_entity_poly.pdbx_strand_id
1 'polypeptide(L)'
;MIIGIDFDGTCVTHEFPYIGNEIGAGPVLKKLVDNNHKLILFTMRSDIVDPRSENPAITLQPGDYLSEAVKWFEKKGIPLYGVNVNPTQHTWTKSPKAYCELYIDDAALGIPLKHDIAFSSRPFVDWEKVSFMLMQKRLI
;
A
#
# COMPACT_ATOMS: atom_id res chain seq x y z
N MET A 1 -10.20 9.26 -9.52
CA MET A 1 -9.11 8.46 -10.13
C MET A 1 -8.97 7.15 -9.39
N ILE A 2 -8.33 6.16 -9.99
CA ILE A 2 -7.89 4.93 -9.33
C ILE A 2 -6.42 5.10 -8.90
N ILE A 3 -6.14 4.86 -7.63
CA ILE A 3 -4.84 5.10 -7.02
C ILE A 3 -4.36 3.78 -6.42
N GLY A 4 -3.19 3.31 -6.88
CA GLY A 4 -2.50 2.15 -6.30
C GLY A 4 -1.74 2.59 -5.06
N ILE A 5 -1.93 1.88 -3.95
CA ILE A 5 -1.34 2.17 -2.65
C ILE A 5 -0.58 0.92 -2.19
N ASP A 6 0.74 1.01 -2.07
CA ASP A 6 1.52 -0.02 -1.39
C ASP A 6 1.21 -0.05 0.12
N PHE A 7 1.60 -1.13 0.80
CA PHE A 7 1.36 -1.34 2.22
C PHE A 7 2.60 -1.19 3.11
N ASP A 8 3.69 -1.91 2.84
CA ASP A 8 4.83 -2.06 3.76
C ASP A 8 5.91 -1.00 3.52
N GLY A 9 6.02 -0.03 4.42
CA GLY A 9 6.80 1.19 4.20
C GLY A 9 5.92 2.36 3.72
N THR A 10 4.72 2.06 3.24
CA THR A 10 3.75 3.04 2.73
C THR A 10 2.59 3.30 3.68
N CYS A 11 1.83 2.28 4.09
CA CYS A 11 0.72 2.43 5.04
C CYS A 11 1.19 2.31 6.50
N VAL A 12 2.16 1.41 6.71
CA VAL A 12 2.79 1.07 7.98
C VAL A 12 4.32 1.01 7.80
N THR A 13 5.09 0.93 8.88
CA THR A 13 6.52 0.59 8.76
C THR A 13 6.72 -0.77 8.09
N HIS A 14 7.84 -0.95 7.40
CA HIS A 14 8.13 -2.20 6.70
C HIS A 14 8.63 -3.28 7.68
N GLU A 15 7.71 -4.10 8.19
CA GLU A 15 7.97 -5.14 9.21
C GLU A 15 7.47 -6.54 8.79
N PHE A 16 7.27 -6.76 7.48
CA PHE A 16 6.88 -8.06 6.93
C PHE A 16 7.73 -9.20 7.52
N PRO A 17 7.12 -10.31 8.02
CA PRO A 17 5.73 -10.74 7.79
C PRO A 17 4.66 -10.05 8.65
N TYR A 18 5.03 -9.30 9.68
CA TYR A 18 4.10 -8.67 10.61
C TYR A 18 3.51 -7.36 10.06
N ILE A 19 2.39 -6.92 10.62
CA ILE A 19 1.87 -5.56 10.37
C ILE A 19 2.73 -4.58 11.17
N GLY A 20 3.37 -3.63 10.48
CA GLY A 20 4.19 -2.61 11.11
C GLY A 20 3.39 -1.54 11.85
N ASN A 21 4.13 -0.60 12.42
CA ASN A 21 3.62 0.57 13.11
C ASN A 21 2.97 1.57 12.15
N GLU A 22 1.94 2.28 12.63
CA GLU A 22 1.27 3.34 11.88
C GLU A 22 2.23 4.50 11.57
N ILE A 23 2.23 4.97 10.32
CA ILE A 23 3.09 6.08 9.85
C ILE A 23 2.30 7.28 9.30
N GLY A 24 0.99 7.35 9.58
CA GLY A 24 0.16 8.51 9.23
C GLY A 24 -0.63 8.40 7.92
N ALA A 25 -0.63 7.24 7.27
CA ALA A 25 -1.35 7.00 6.03
C ALA A 25 -2.87 7.18 6.16
N GLY A 26 -3.46 6.61 7.22
CA GLY A 26 -4.91 6.49 7.38
C GLY A 26 -5.70 7.79 7.13
N PRO A 27 -5.37 8.91 7.80
CA PRO A 27 -6.06 10.19 7.57
C PRO A 27 -5.99 10.71 6.12
N VAL A 28 -4.87 10.50 5.42
CA VAL A 28 -4.69 10.98 4.05
C VAL A 28 -5.44 10.10 3.06
N LEU A 29 -5.38 8.78 3.24
CA LEU A 29 -6.13 7.82 2.43
C LEU A 29 -7.65 8.04 2.55
N LYS A 30 -8.14 8.37 3.75
CA LYS A 30 -9.55 8.79 3.94
C LYS A 30 -9.90 10.02 3.11
N LYS A 31 -9.08 11.07 3.15
CA LYS A 31 -9.31 12.28 2.34
C LYS A 31 -9.36 11.98 0.84
N LEU A 32 -8.53 11.05 0.35
CA LEU A 32 -8.59 10.61 -1.05
C LEU A 32 -9.94 9.94 -1.37
N VAL A 33 -10.42 9.05 -0.50
CA VAL A 33 -11.73 8.41 -0.66
C VAL A 33 -12.86 9.46 -0.58
N ASP A 34 -12.80 10.39 0.36
CA ASP A 34 -13.78 11.48 0.53
C ASP A 34 -13.83 12.40 -0.72
N ASN A 35 -12.71 12.53 -1.44
CA ASN A 35 -12.62 13.20 -2.73
C ASN A 35 -12.96 12.27 -3.92
N ASN A 36 -13.68 11.17 -3.67
CA ASN A 36 -14.21 10.25 -4.67
C ASN A 36 -13.13 9.51 -5.49
N HIS A 37 -11.91 9.38 -4.93
CA HIS A 37 -10.88 8.50 -5.47
C HIS A 37 -11.12 7.05 -5.05
N LYS A 38 -10.67 6.12 -5.89
CA LYS A 38 -10.77 4.67 -5.69
C LYS A 38 -9.39 4.14 -5.34
N LEU A 39 -9.26 3.43 -4.24
CA LEU A 39 -7.97 2.90 -3.78
C LEU A 39 -7.83 1.42 -4.17
N ILE A 40 -6.72 1.05 -4.78
CA ILE A 40 -6.31 -0.33 -4.96
C ILE A 40 -5.17 -0.59 -3.99
N LEU A 41 -5.35 -1.53 -3.06
CA LEU A 41 -4.23 -2.06 -2.28
C LEU A 41 -3.32 -2.81 -3.25
N PHE A 42 -2.11 -2.32 -3.47
CA PHE A 42 -1.18 -2.84 -4.46
C PHE A 42 0.13 -3.24 -3.78
N THR A 43 0.15 -4.45 -3.23
CA THR A 43 1.19 -4.97 -2.33
C THR A 43 1.67 -6.34 -2.79
N MET A 44 2.91 -6.68 -2.43
CA MET A 44 3.46 -8.03 -2.60
C MET A 44 2.97 -9.03 -1.54
N ARG A 45 2.25 -8.59 -0.51
CA ARG A 45 1.61 -9.50 0.45
C ARG A 45 0.67 -10.46 -0.26
N SER A 46 0.72 -11.73 0.13
CA SER A 46 -0.17 -12.78 -0.32
C SER A 46 -0.45 -13.74 0.83
N ASP A 47 -1.64 -14.33 0.86
CA ASP A 47 -1.93 -15.41 1.80
C ASP A 47 -1.26 -16.69 1.27
N ILE A 48 -0.44 -17.32 2.10
CA ILE A 48 0.40 -18.46 1.71
C ILE A 48 0.16 -19.62 2.66
N VAL A 49 -0.15 -20.80 2.14
CA VAL A 49 -0.35 -22.04 2.93
C VAL A 49 0.87 -22.96 2.88
N ASP A 50 1.53 -23.06 1.72
CA ASP A 50 2.72 -23.89 1.52
C ASP A 50 3.81 -23.03 0.84
N PRO A 51 4.58 -22.25 1.62
CA PRO A 51 5.54 -21.32 1.07
C PRO A 51 6.69 -22.07 0.40
N ARG A 52 6.95 -21.71 -0.86
CA ARG A 52 8.09 -22.21 -1.64
C ARG A 52 8.80 -21.03 -2.27
N SER A 53 10.12 -21.02 -2.20
CA SER A 53 10.94 -19.97 -2.79
C SER A 53 12.24 -20.55 -3.31
N GLU A 54 12.60 -20.16 -4.52
CA GLU A 54 13.94 -20.39 -5.09
C GLU A 54 14.96 -19.41 -4.51
N ASN A 55 14.49 -18.31 -3.91
CA ASN A 55 15.34 -17.34 -3.22
C ASN A 55 15.48 -17.72 -1.74
N PRO A 56 16.69 -18.06 -1.27
CA PRO A 56 16.93 -18.48 0.11
C PRO A 56 16.73 -17.35 1.14
N ALA A 57 16.61 -16.09 0.70
CA ALA A 57 16.38 -14.94 1.56
C ALA A 57 14.89 -14.66 1.86
N ILE A 58 13.96 -15.41 1.25
CA ILE A 58 12.52 -15.20 1.44
C ILE A 58 12.01 -16.03 2.62
N THR A 59 11.15 -15.40 3.43
CA THR A 59 10.45 -16.05 4.55
C THR A 59 9.60 -17.22 4.04
N LEU A 60 9.95 -18.44 4.45
CA LEU A 60 9.20 -19.67 4.15
C LEU A 60 8.20 -19.99 5.26
N GLN A 61 7.34 -19.03 5.61
CA GLN A 61 6.29 -19.23 6.62
C GLN A 61 4.91 -19.08 5.98
N PRO A 62 3.94 -19.94 6.31
CA PRO A 62 2.56 -19.73 5.94
C PRO A 62 1.94 -18.61 6.76
N GLY A 63 0.94 -17.94 6.21
CA GLY A 63 0.21 -16.88 6.89
C GLY A 63 -0.79 -16.18 5.99
N ASP A 64 -1.73 -15.49 6.65
CA ASP A 64 -2.82 -14.73 6.02
C ASP A 64 -2.40 -13.26 5.78
N TYR A 65 -1.21 -13.04 5.22
CA TYR A 65 -0.55 -11.73 5.21
C TYR A 65 -1.31 -10.66 4.42
N LEU A 66 -1.94 -11.01 3.30
CA LEU A 66 -2.74 -10.08 2.51
C LEU A 66 -4.07 -9.81 3.21
N SER A 67 -4.69 -10.86 3.75
CA SER A 67 -5.91 -10.74 4.55
C SER A 67 -5.72 -9.83 5.77
N GLU A 68 -4.57 -9.86 6.44
CA GLU A 68 -4.25 -8.93 7.54
C GLU A 68 -4.10 -7.48 7.07
N ALA A 69 -3.48 -7.25 5.91
CA ALA A 69 -3.40 -5.92 5.32
C ALA A 69 -4.80 -5.39 4.93
N VAL A 70 -5.67 -6.22 4.35
CA VAL A 70 -7.05 -5.84 4.05
C VAL A 70 -7.82 -5.48 5.32
N LYS A 71 -7.71 -6.28 6.40
CA LYS A 71 -8.32 -5.99 7.70
C LYS A 71 -7.85 -4.66 8.29
N TRP A 72 -6.63 -4.22 8.02
CA TRP A 72 -6.13 -2.91 8.45
C TRP A 72 -6.93 -1.77 7.81
N PHE A 73 -7.24 -1.85 6.51
CA PHE A 73 -8.08 -0.88 5.81
C PHE A 73 -9.51 -0.89 6.34
N GLU A 74 -10.10 -2.07 6.52
CA GLU A 74 -11.45 -2.25 7.06
C GLU A 74 -11.60 -1.62 8.45
N LYS A 75 -10.68 -1.90 9.37
CA LYS A 75 -10.69 -1.35 10.74
C LYS A 75 -10.62 0.18 10.76
N LYS A 76 -10.01 0.78 9.74
CA LYS A 76 -9.95 2.25 9.62
C LYS A 76 -11.15 2.84 8.88
N GLY A 77 -12.02 2.01 8.30
CA GLY A 77 -13.12 2.49 7.45
C GLY A 77 -12.62 3.10 6.14
N ILE A 78 -11.55 2.55 5.57
CA ILE A 78 -11.01 2.97 4.27
C ILE A 78 -11.42 1.92 3.23
N PRO A 79 -12.44 2.17 2.40
CA PRO A 79 -12.89 1.20 1.42
C PRO A 79 -11.85 1.00 0.31
N LEU A 80 -11.60 -0.26 -0.04
CA LEU A 80 -10.78 -0.64 -1.19
C LEU A 80 -11.68 -0.89 -2.40
N TYR A 81 -11.27 -0.34 -3.54
CA TYR A 81 -11.87 -0.63 -4.84
C TYR A 81 -11.37 -1.98 -5.40
N GLY A 82 -10.12 -2.34 -5.14
CA GLY A 82 -9.53 -3.60 -5.54
C GLY A 82 -8.32 -3.97 -4.70
N VAL A 83 -7.88 -5.21 -4.81
CA VAL A 83 -6.69 -5.74 -4.14
C VAL A 83 -5.82 -6.42 -5.18
N ASN A 84 -4.63 -5.89 -5.42
CA ASN A 84 -3.66 -6.32 -6.44
C ASN A 84 -4.16 -6.37 -7.89
N VAL A 85 -5.39 -5.91 -8.14
CA VAL A 85 -6.00 -5.88 -9.46
C VAL A 85 -7.01 -4.74 -9.54
N ASN A 86 -7.10 -4.10 -10.71
CA ASN A 86 -8.23 -3.25 -11.01
C ASN A 86 -9.43 -4.13 -11.42
N PRO A 87 -10.58 -4.08 -10.72
CA PRO A 87 -11.73 -4.94 -10.97
C PRO A 87 -12.21 -4.97 -12.42
N THR A 88 -11.96 -3.91 -13.21
CA THR A 88 -12.44 -3.79 -14.59
C THR A 88 -11.38 -4.10 -15.65
N GLN A 89 -10.10 -4.24 -15.28
CA GLN A 89 -9.03 -4.32 -16.28
C GLN A 89 -9.10 -5.54 -17.20
N HIS A 90 -9.69 -6.63 -16.70
CA HIS A 90 -9.90 -7.86 -17.46
C HIS A 90 -10.76 -7.66 -18.71
N THR A 91 -11.56 -6.59 -18.78
CA THR A 91 -12.44 -6.29 -19.93
C THR A 91 -11.69 -5.68 -21.11
N TRP A 92 -10.46 -5.18 -20.91
CA TRP A 92 -9.72 -4.45 -21.94
C TRP A 92 -8.22 -4.79 -22.01
N THR A 93 -7.68 -5.58 -21.06
CA THR A 93 -6.30 -6.08 -21.11
C THR A 93 -6.13 -7.41 -20.39
N LYS A 94 -5.07 -8.14 -20.75
CA LYS A 94 -4.56 -9.31 -20.01
C LYS A 94 -3.33 -8.98 -19.16
N SER A 95 -2.96 -7.70 -19.07
CA SER A 95 -1.81 -7.24 -18.29
C SER A 95 -1.93 -7.69 -16.83
N PRO A 96 -0.86 -8.26 -16.23
CA PRO A 96 -0.85 -8.61 -14.82
C PRO A 96 -0.69 -7.38 -13.91
N LYS A 97 -0.18 -6.26 -14.43
CA LYS A 97 -0.04 -5.01 -13.67
C LYS A 97 -1.42 -4.40 -13.41
N ALA A 98 -1.74 -4.12 -12.14
CA ALA A 98 -2.94 -3.39 -11.77
C ALA A 98 -2.92 -1.99 -12.39
N TYR A 99 -3.96 -1.63 -13.14
CA TYR A 99 -4.05 -0.31 -13.75
C TYR A 99 -4.56 0.75 -12.75
N CYS A 100 -3.69 1.72 -12.45
CA CYS A 100 -3.98 2.94 -11.68
C CYS A 100 -3.45 4.19 -12.40
N GLU A 101 -4.08 5.34 -12.20
CA GLU A 101 -3.62 6.65 -12.70
C GLU A 101 -2.51 7.26 -11.82
N LEU A 102 -2.45 6.87 -10.55
CA LEU A 102 -1.42 7.29 -9.59
C LEU A 102 -0.98 6.08 -8.74
N TYR A 103 0.29 6.04 -8.37
CA TYR A 103 0.86 5.02 -7.48
C TYR A 103 1.55 5.74 -6.32
N ILE A 104 1.24 5.33 -5.08
CA ILE A 104 1.90 5.79 -3.85
C ILE A 104 2.57 4.56 -3.25
N ASP A 105 3.89 4.59 -3.19
CA ASP A 105 4.73 3.44 -2.89
C ASP A 105 6.06 3.94 -2.34
N ASP A 106 6.56 3.35 -1.25
CA ASP A 106 7.79 3.77 -0.56
C ASP A 106 9.03 3.53 -1.43
N ALA A 107 8.97 2.58 -2.37
CA ALA A 107 10.01 2.30 -3.33
C ALA A 107 9.91 3.16 -4.61
N ALA A 108 8.87 3.99 -4.76
CA ALA A 108 8.73 4.86 -5.93
C ALA A 108 9.79 5.98 -5.93
N LEU A 109 10.48 6.14 -7.07
CA LEU A 109 11.43 7.24 -7.24
C LEU A 109 10.73 8.60 -7.07
N GLY A 110 11.17 9.36 -6.07
CA GLY A 110 10.66 10.71 -5.79
C GLY A 110 9.53 10.77 -4.75
N ILE A 111 9.11 9.65 -4.16
CA ILE A 111 8.25 9.69 -2.99
C ILE A 111 9.02 10.31 -1.81
N PRO A 112 8.43 11.25 -1.05
CA PRO A 112 9.05 11.75 0.17
C PRO A 112 9.12 10.64 1.22
N LEU A 113 10.33 10.39 1.74
CA LEU A 113 10.55 9.43 2.82
C LEU A 113 11.01 10.14 4.10
N LYS A 114 10.63 9.57 5.24
CA LYS A 114 11.13 9.91 6.57
C LYS A 114 12.12 8.85 7.02
N HIS A 115 13.26 9.30 7.56
CA HIS A 115 14.30 8.43 8.11
C HIS A 115 14.34 8.65 9.62
N ASP A 116 13.86 7.68 10.37
CA ASP A 116 13.85 7.70 11.83
C ASP A 116 14.27 6.33 12.36
N ILE A 117 15.57 6.15 12.53
CA ILE A 117 16.20 4.87 12.91
C ILE A 117 15.72 4.40 14.30
N ALA A 118 15.32 5.33 15.17
CA ALA A 118 14.77 4.98 16.48
C ALA A 118 13.36 4.37 16.37
N PHE A 119 12.64 4.65 15.28
CA PHE A 119 11.28 4.19 15.05
C PHE A 119 11.21 3.00 14.07
N SER A 120 12.01 3.02 13.00
CA SER A 120 12.08 1.93 12.03
C SER A 120 13.47 1.82 11.42
N SER A 121 13.93 0.58 11.20
CA SER A 121 15.22 0.30 10.56
C SER A 121 15.24 0.69 9.07
N ARG A 122 14.07 0.88 8.45
CA ARG A 122 13.91 1.27 7.05
C ARG A 122 13.23 2.64 6.97
N PRO A 123 13.56 3.44 5.94
CA PRO A 123 12.78 4.63 5.66
C PRO A 123 11.35 4.26 5.28
N PHE A 124 10.42 5.18 5.51
CA PHE A 124 9.00 4.99 5.21
C PHE A 124 8.38 6.29 4.70
N VAL A 125 7.21 6.23 4.08
CA VAL A 125 6.55 7.38 3.46
C VAL A 125 6.30 8.50 4.47
N ASP A 126 6.76 9.70 4.12
CA ASP A 126 6.48 10.93 4.85
C ASP A 126 5.10 11.48 4.44
N TRP A 127 4.07 11.04 5.15
CA TRP A 127 2.68 11.39 4.84
C TRP A 127 2.34 12.86 5.00
N GLU A 128 3.09 13.64 5.78
CA GLU A 128 2.91 15.09 5.85
C GLU A 128 3.28 15.73 4.51
N LYS A 129 4.43 15.35 3.94
CA LYS A 129 4.86 15.83 2.62
C LYS A 129 3.99 15.28 1.49
N VAL A 130 3.60 14.00 1.54
CA VAL A 130 2.69 13.43 0.54
C VAL A 130 1.33 14.13 0.57
N SER A 131 0.78 14.40 1.75
CA SER A 131 -0.46 15.16 1.92
C SER A 131 -0.34 16.55 1.29
N PHE A 132 0.77 17.26 1.51
CA PHE A 132 1.04 18.55 0.86
C PHE A 132 1.11 18.44 -0.67
N MET A 133 1.79 17.42 -1.21
CA MET A 133 1.85 17.18 -2.66
C MET A 133 0.47 16.91 -3.26
N LEU A 134 -0.38 16.15 -2.57
CA LEU A 134 -1.74 15.86 -3.00
C LEU A 134 -2.61 17.14 -3.00
N MET A 135 -2.48 18.01 -2.00
CA MET A 135 -3.15 19.32 -1.97
C MET A 135 -2.71 20.21 -3.13
N GLN A 136 -1.41 20.29 -3.42
CA GLN A 136 -0.89 21.06 -4.55
C GLN A 136 -1.44 20.57 -5.89
N LYS A 137 -1.69 19.26 -6.01
CA LYS A 137 -2.33 18.62 -7.17
C LYS A 137 -3.86 18.69 -7.14
N ARG A 138 -4.46 19.26 -6.09
CA ARG A 138 -5.93 19.33 -5.87
C ARG A 138 -6.58 17.94 -5.88
N LEU A 139 -5.92 16.96 -5.27
CA LEU A 139 -6.42 15.59 -5.11
C LEU A 139 -7.02 15.33 -3.72
N ILE A 140 -6.70 16.17 -2.74
CA ILE A 140 -7.32 16.25 -1.42
C ILE A 140 -7.43 17.71 -0.96
#